data_AF-A0A919PVS6-F1
#
_entry.id   AF-A0A919PVS6-F1
#
_cell.length_a   1.000
_cell.length_b   1.000
_cell.length_c   1.000
_cell.angle_alpha   90.00
_cell.angle_beta   90.00
_cell.angle_gamma   90.00
#
_symmetry.space_group_name_H-M   'P 1'
#
loop_
_entity.id
_entity.type
_entity.pdbx_description
1 polymer ?
#
loop_
_entity_poly.entity_id
_entity_poly.type
_entity_poly.pdbx_seq_one_letter_code
_entity_poly.pdbx_strand_id
1 'polypeptide(L)'
;MALCFGWIDGQRKGFDDRHFLQRYVPRRPRSTWSQVNVAKVEALTAAGRMRPAGLAEVAKAQADGRWAAAYPSQRNATVPPDLAEALAADGRARAAFDALPGTERYLLILNLLKLRTAAGRATRVKAILKQLAA
;
A
#
# COMPACT_ATOMS: atom_id res chain seq x y z
N MET A 1 14.75 -10.37 9.01
CA MET A 1 13.39 -9.83 8.76
C MET A 1 12.68 -10.75 7.78
N ALA A 2 11.34 -10.85 7.82
CA ALA A 2 10.58 -11.73 6.93
C ALA A 2 10.88 -11.53 5.42
N LEU A 3 11.14 -10.28 5.02
CA LEU A 3 11.51 -9.93 3.64
C LEU A 3 12.77 -10.68 3.14
N CYS A 4 13.74 -10.94 4.02
CA CYS A 4 14.96 -11.70 3.68
C CYS A 4 14.64 -13.09 3.12
N PHE A 5 13.50 -13.68 3.52
CA PHE A 5 13.10 -15.04 3.20
C PHE A 5 11.93 -15.10 2.22
N GLY A 6 11.51 -13.98 1.64
CA GLY A 6 10.35 -13.92 0.72
C GLY A 6 8.99 -13.85 1.42
N TRP A 7 8.98 -13.51 2.71
CA TRP A 7 7.77 -13.44 3.54
C TRP A 7 7.43 -11.98 3.87
N ILE A 8 6.22 -11.75 4.35
CA ILE A 8 5.77 -10.46 4.86
C ILE A 8 5.05 -10.63 6.20
N ASP A 9 5.15 -9.62 7.05
CA ASP A 9 4.32 -9.46 8.23
C ASP A 9 2.84 -9.26 7.86
N GLY A 10 1.98 -10.00 8.55
CA GLY A 10 0.53 -9.86 8.47
C GLY A 10 -0.02 -9.09 9.66
N GLN A 11 -1.23 -9.46 10.10
CA GLN A 11 -1.84 -8.87 11.28
C GLN A 11 -1.00 -9.10 12.54
N ARG A 12 -0.89 -8.02 13.32
CA ARG A 12 -0.42 -8.04 14.71
C ARG A 12 -1.62 -8.10 15.63
N LYS A 13 -1.58 -8.94 16.66
CA LYS A 13 -2.61 -9.04 17.70
C LYS A 13 -1.98 -8.89 19.08
N GLY A 14 -2.64 -8.18 19.99
CA GLY A 14 -2.25 -8.19 21.40
C GLY A 14 -2.35 -9.61 21.98
N PHE A 15 -1.42 -9.98 22.85
CA PHE A 15 -1.45 -11.26 23.56
C PHE A 15 -1.66 -11.03 25.05
N ASP A 16 -0.74 -10.29 25.68
CA ASP A 16 -0.79 -9.87 27.08
C ASP A 16 -0.11 -8.49 27.23
N ASP A 17 0.12 -8.04 28.48
CA ASP A 17 0.70 -6.72 28.79
C ASP A 17 2.14 -6.52 28.28
N ARG A 18 2.84 -7.59 27.94
CA ARG A 18 4.26 -7.56 27.54
C ARG A 18 4.52 -8.11 26.15
N HIS A 19 3.59 -8.88 25.59
CA HIS A 19 3.80 -9.62 24.36
C HIS A 19 2.69 -9.36 23.34
N PHE A 20 3.08 -9.53 22.07
CA PHE A 20 2.17 -9.50 20.94
C PHE A 20 2.43 -10.69 20.02
N LEU A 21 1.39 -11.11 19.31
CA LEU A 21 1.50 -12.09 18.25
C LEU A 21 1.68 -11.36 16.92
N GLN A 22 2.70 -11.76 16.16
CA GLN A 22 2.94 -11.27 14.81
C GLN A 22 2.83 -12.42 13.83
N ARG A 23 1.83 -12.35 12.95
CA ARG A 23 1.72 -13.31 11.85
C ARG A 23 2.77 -13.00 10.79
N TYR A 24 3.41 -14.03 10.26
CA TYR A 24 4.22 -13.97 9.04
C TYR A 24 3.65 -14.92 8.01
N VAL A 25 3.60 -14.48 6.76
CA VAL A 25 3.10 -15.30 5.64
C VAL A 25 4.02 -15.16 4.44
N PRO A 26 4.18 -16.21 3.61
CA PRO A 26 4.80 -16.08 2.30
C PRO A 26 4.08 -15.02 1.46
N ARG A 27 4.83 -14.27 0.64
CA ARG A 27 4.21 -13.34 -0.31
C ARG A 27 3.44 -14.13 -1.37
N ARG A 28 2.24 -13.66 -1.72
CA ARG A 28 1.49 -14.23 -2.84
C ARG A 28 2.04 -13.68 -4.15
N PRO A 29 1.92 -14.41 -5.28
CA PRO A 29 2.48 -13.99 -6.56
C PRO A 29 2.11 -12.56 -6.99
N ARG A 30 0.90 -12.09 -6.65
CA ARG A 30 0.40 -10.76 -7.03
C ARG A 30 0.39 -9.74 -5.88
N SER A 31 1.04 -10.04 -4.75
CA SER A 31 1.10 -9.13 -3.60
C SER A 31 1.77 -7.80 -3.97
N THR A 32 1.09 -6.70 -3.68
CA THR A 32 1.60 -5.33 -3.87
C THR A 32 2.80 -5.03 -2.98
N TRP A 33 3.69 -4.16 -3.45
CA TRP A 33 4.82 -3.65 -2.68
C TRP A 33 4.56 -2.23 -2.20
N SER A 34 5.13 -1.87 -1.04
CA SER A 34 5.19 -0.49 -0.55
C SER A 34 6.62 0.02 -0.71
N GLN A 35 6.78 1.33 -0.89
CA GLN A 35 8.11 1.96 -0.93
C GLN A 35 8.90 1.71 0.36
N VAL A 36 8.21 1.59 1.50
CA VAL A 36 8.83 1.21 2.78
C VAL A 36 9.47 -0.17 2.71
N ASN A 37 8.80 -1.15 2.09
CA ASN A 37 9.35 -2.50 1.95
C ASN A 37 10.46 -2.56 0.90
N VAL A 38 10.37 -1.76 -0.17
CA VAL A 38 11.45 -1.57 -1.14
C VAL A 38 12.70 -1.04 -0.43
N ALA A 39 12.60 0.07 0.30
CA ALA A 39 13.72 0.65 1.05
C ALA A 39 14.31 -0.32 2.09
N LYS A 40 13.46 -1.11 2.77
CA LYS A 40 13.92 -2.16 3.69
C LYS A 40 14.70 -3.24 2.95
N VAL A 41 14.23 -3.69 1.79
CA VAL A 41 14.97 -4.67 0.98
C VAL A 41 16.31 -4.10 0.54
N GLU A 42 16.36 -2.86 0.07
CA GLU A 42 17.61 -2.19 -0.33
C GLU A 42 18.62 -2.17 0.83
N ALA A 43 18.19 -1.74 2.02
CA ALA A 43 19.04 -1.75 3.21
C ALA A 43 19.50 -3.16 3.61
N LEU A 44 18.61 -4.16 3.52
CA LEU A 44 18.94 -5.56 3.83
C LEU A 44 19.90 -6.16 2.80
N THR A 45 19.79 -5.77 1.52
CA THR A 45 20.70 -6.16 0.45
C THR A 45 22.08 -5.57 0.67
N ALA A 46 22.16 -4.25 0.95
CA ALA A 46 23.42 -3.58 1.26
C ALA A 46 24.13 -4.19 2.47
N ALA A 47 23.37 -4.67 3.46
CA ALA A 47 23.89 -5.37 4.63
C ALA A 47 24.18 -6.88 4.39
N GLY A 48 24.02 -7.41 3.18
CA GLY A 48 24.26 -8.84 2.89
C GLY A 48 23.29 -9.81 3.58
N ARG A 49 22.12 -9.34 4.02
CA ARG A 49 21.16 -10.11 4.83
C ARG A 49 20.07 -10.80 4.02
N MET A 50 19.95 -10.48 2.73
CA MET A 50 18.96 -11.11 1.85
C MET A 50 19.31 -12.58 1.60
N ARG A 51 18.30 -13.45 1.58
CA ARG A 51 18.45 -14.87 1.24
C ARG A 51 17.91 -15.15 -0.16
N PRO A 52 18.28 -16.28 -0.80
CA PRO A 52 17.83 -16.61 -2.15
C PRO A 52 16.32 -16.50 -2.34
N ALA A 53 15.52 -16.97 -1.38
CA ALA A 53 14.07 -16.87 -1.43
C ALA A 53 13.56 -15.42 -1.42
N GLY A 54 14.17 -14.53 -0.63
CA GLY A 54 13.82 -13.10 -0.63
C GLY A 54 14.18 -12.43 -1.95
N LEU A 55 15.38 -12.71 -2.48
CA LEU A 55 15.83 -12.17 -3.78
C LEU A 55 14.94 -12.66 -4.93
N ALA A 56 14.49 -13.91 -4.91
CA ALA A 56 13.56 -14.43 -5.90
C ALA A 56 12.22 -13.68 -5.90
N GLU A 57 11.69 -13.31 -4.73
CA GLU A 57 10.46 -12.50 -4.65
C GLU A 57 10.65 -11.06 -5.14
N VAL A 58 11.84 -10.49 -4.93
CA VAL A 58 12.22 -9.18 -5.48
C VAL A 58 12.27 -9.24 -7.00
N ALA A 59 12.97 -10.24 -7.56
CA ALA A 59 13.10 -10.42 -9.01
C ALA A 59 11.73 -10.60 -9.69
N LYS A 60 10.83 -11.42 -9.12
CA LYS A 60 9.46 -11.57 -9.62
C LYS A 60 8.70 -10.23 -9.65
N ALA A 61 8.84 -9.43 -8.58
CA ALA A 61 8.17 -8.14 -8.47
C ALA A 61 8.72 -7.08 -9.42
N GLN A 62 10.03 -7.13 -9.72
CA GLN A 62 10.65 -6.29 -10.72
C GLN A 62 10.17 -6.68 -12.12
N ALA A 63 10.18 -7.97 -12.44
CA ALA A 63 9.77 -8.49 -13.74
C ALA A 63 8.30 -8.19 -14.10
N ASP A 64 7.40 -8.18 -13.12
CA ASP A 64 5.97 -7.92 -13.35
C ASP A 64 5.52 -6.49 -13.01
N GLY A 65 6.48 -5.60 -12.76
CA GLY A 65 6.27 -4.17 -12.53
C GLY A 65 5.72 -3.81 -11.14
N ARG A 66 5.42 -4.77 -10.26
CA ARG A 66 4.94 -4.46 -8.89
C ARG A 66 5.97 -3.71 -8.05
N TRP A 67 7.25 -3.90 -8.33
CA TRP A 67 8.33 -3.17 -7.67
C TRP A 67 8.30 -1.68 -8.03
N ALA A 68 8.24 -1.37 -9.32
CA ALA A 68 8.14 0.00 -9.82
C ALA A 68 6.82 0.68 -9.38
N ALA A 69 5.73 -0.09 -9.30
CA ALA A 69 4.43 0.37 -8.81
C ALA A 69 4.29 0.40 -7.28
N ALA A 70 5.40 0.36 -6.53
CA ALA A 70 5.34 0.36 -5.07
C ALA A 70 4.72 1.66 -4.54
N TYR A 71 3.68 1.54 -3.71
CA TYR A 71 2.94 2.72 -3.24
C TYR A 71 3.68 3.46 -2.10
N PRO A 72 3.56 4.80 -2.03
CA PRO A 72 4.15 5.61 -0.96
C PRO A 72 3.52 5.34 0.41
N SER A 73 4.29 5.63 1.46
CA SER A 73 3.76 5.63 2.83
C SER A 73 2.74 6.74 3.04
N GLN A 74 1.94 6.67 4.11
CA GLN A 74 0.98 7.72 4.48
C GLN A 74 1.60 9.11 4.52
N ARG A 75 2.83 9.23 5.04
CA ARG A 75 3.55 10.50 5.15
C ARG A 75 3.85 11.14 3.79
N ASN A 76 4.06 10.32 2.76
CA ASN A 76 4.52 10.76 1.44
C ASN A 76 3.43 10.65 0.37
N ALA A 77 2.29 10.06 0.69
CA ALA A 77 1.22 9.86 -0.27
C ALA A 77 0.49 11.17 -0.55
N THR A 78 0.33 11.48 -1.83
CA THR A 78 -0.48 12.60 -2.33
C THR A 78 -1.80 12.09 -2.90
N VAL A 79 -2.78 12.97 -3.04
CA VAL A 79 -4.06 12.65 -3.70
C VAL A 79 -3.78 12.32 -5.17
N PRO A 80 -4.16 11.11 -5.65
CA PRO A 80 -3.94 10.75 -7.05
C PRO A 80 -4.73 11.66 -8.00
N PRO A 81 -4.21 11.99 -9.20
CA PRO A 81 -4.83 12.97 -10.10
C PRO A 81 -6.29 12.68 -10.45
N ASP A 82 -6.63 11.42 -10.68
CA ASP A 82 -7.99 10.98 -10.99
C ASP A 82 -8.97 11.18 -9.82
N LEU A 83 -8.52 11.02 -8.58
CA LEU A 83 -9.33 11.38 -7.42
C LEU A 83 -9.40 12.90 -7.22
N ALA A 84 -8.31 13.61 -7.48
CA ALA A 84 -8.27 15.07 -7.35
C ALA A 84 -9.23 15.76 -8.33
N GLU A 85 -9.25 15.33 -9.59
CA GLU A 85 -10.18 15.79 -10.62
C GLU A 85 -11.64 15.51 -10.22
N ALA A 86 -11.91 14.29 -9.76
CA ALA A 86 -13.24 13.89 -9.33
C ALA A 86 -13.75 14.69 -8.11
N LEU A 87 -12.87 14.99 -7.15
CA LEU A 87 -13.21 15.85 -6.01
C LEU A 87 -13.37 17.32 -6.43
N ALA A 88 -12.62 17.80 -7.43
CA ALA A 88 -12.79 19.17 -7.93
C ALA A 88 -14.15 19.39 -8.60
N ALA A 89 -14.74 18.34 -9.18
CA ALA A 89 -16.06 18.38 -9.80
C ALA A 89 -17.23 18.31 -8.79
N ASP A 90 -16.97 17.97 -7.52
CA ASP A 90 -17.99 17.82 -6.47
C ASP A 90 -17.55 18.51 -5.17
N GLY A 91 -18.01 19.75 -4.97
CA GLY A 91 -17.66 20.55 -3.79
C GLY A 91 -18.08 19.92 -2.45
N ARG A 92 -19.17 19.14 -2.42
CA ARG A 92 -19.63 18.46 -1.20
C ARG A 92 -18.69 17.30 -0.86
N ALA A 93 -18.36 16.47 -1.85
CA ALA A 93 -17.41 15.38 -1.67
C ALA A 93 -16.01 15.90 -1.30
N ARG A 94 -15.59 17.04 -1.88
CA ARG A 94 -14.34 17.71 -1.51
C ARG A 94 -14.31 18.13 -0.06
N ALA A 95 -15.34 18.84 0.41
CA ALA A 95 -15.43 19.28 1.79
C ALA A 95 -15.42 18.08 2.77
N ALA A 96 -16.19 17.04 2.46
CA ALA A 96 -16.21 15.81 3.25
C ALA A 96 -14.83 15.13 3.29
N PHE A 97 -14.16 15.03 2.14
CA PHE A 97 -12.81 14.45 2.07
C PHE A 97 -11.80 15.25 2.89
N ASP A 98 -11.84 16.57 2.82
CA ASP A 98 -10.90 17.44 3.55
C ASP A 98 -11.12 17.41 5.06
N ALA A 99 -12.35 17.14 5.51
CA ALA A 99 -12.70 16.98 6.93
C ALA A 99 -12.24 15.64 7.53
N LEU A 100 -11.90 14.64 6.71
CA LEU A 100 -11.48 13.32 7.20
C LEU A 100 -10.11 13.38 7.91
N PRO A 101 -9.92 12.59 8.98
CA PRO A 101 -8.61 12.39 9.58
C PRO A 101 -7.58 11.89 8.55
N GLY A 102 -6.31 12.24 8.75
CA GLY A 102 -5.23 11.88 7.81
C GLY A 102 -5.11 10.39 7.51
N THR A 103 -5.43 9.53 8.47
CA THR A 103 -5.43 8.06 8.29
C THR A 103 -6.57 7.60 7.40
N GLU A 104 -7.77 8.16 7.57
CA GLU A 104 -8.93 7.80 6.74
C GLU A 104 -8.74 8.27 5.30
N ARG A 105 -8.27 9.51 5.10
CA ARG A 105 -7.89 10.02 3.77
C ARG A 105 -6.88 9.10 3.10
N TYR A 106 -5.84 8.70 3.84
CA TYR A 106 -4.83 7.80 3.30
C TYR A 106 -5.39 6.41 2.97
N LEU A 107 -6.32 5.85 3.75
CA LEU A 107 -6.92 4.54 3.43
C LEU A 107 -7.73 4.58 2.12
N LEU A 108 -8.40 5.69 1.82
CA LEU A 108 -9.08 5.90 0.54
C LEU A 108 -8.06 5.95 -0.61
N ILE A 109 -7.03 6.79 -0.46
CA ILE A 109 -5.93 6.94 -1.44
C ILE A 109 -5.20 5.61 -1.67
N LEU A 110 -4.87 4.89 -0.60
CA LEU A 110 -4.11 3.65 -0.63
C LEU A 110 -4.82 2.57 -1.45
N ASN A 111 -6.13 2.45 -1.30
CA ASN A 111 -6.92 1.49 -2.06
C ASN A 111 -6.90 1.82 -3.56
N LEU A 112 -6.85 3.11 -3.91
CA LEU A 112 -6.72 3.55 -5.29
C LEU A 112 -5.31 3.31 -5.83
N LEU A 113 -4.26 3.61 -5.05
CA LEU A 113 -2.85 3.38 -5.42
C LEU A 113 -2.52 1.90 -5.66
N LYS A 114 -3.23 0.98 -5.01
CA LYS A 114 -3.06 -0.47 -5.22
C LYS A 114 -3.70 -0.98 -6.52
N LEU A 115 -4.53 -0.19 -7.19
CA LEU A 115 -5.21 -0.56 -8.44
C LEU A 115 -4.34 -0.20 -9.64
N ARG A 116 -4.15 -1.17 -10.53
CA ARG A 116 -3.28 -1.05 -11.72
C ARG A 116 -4.02 -0.76 -13.02
N THR A 117 -5.33 -0.98 -13.06
CA THR A 117 -6.12 -0.80 -14.30
C THR A 117 -6.92 0.50 -14.24
N ALA A 118 -6.97 1.24 -15.34
CA ALA A 118 -7.75 2.47 -15.44
C ALA A 118 -9.23 2.24 -15.09
N ALA A 119 -9.82 1.15 -15.59
CA ALA A 119 -11.20 0.76 -15.27
C ALA A 119 -11.41 0.50 -13.76
N GLY A 120 -10.49 -0.21 -13.11
CA GLY A 120 -10.56 -0.46 -11.68
C GLY A 120 -10.46 0.83 -10.86
N ARG A 121 -9.57 1.73 -11.27
CA ARG A 121 -9.39 3.04 -10.65
C ARG A 121 -10.65 3.90 -10.80
N ALA A 122 -11.22 4.00 -12.00
CA ALA A 122 -12.46 4.75 -12.26
C ALA A 122 -13.63 4.24 -11.39
N THR A 123 -13.82 2.92 -11.31
CA THR A 123 -14.83 2.32 -10.42
C THR A 123 -14.58 2.67 -8.95
N ARG A 124 -13.32 2.65 -8.51
CA ARG A 124 -12.96 3.00 -7.13
C ARG A 124 -13.19 4.49 -6.84
N VAL A 125 -12.85 5.39 -7.75
CA VAL A 125 -13.10 6.83 -7.59
C VAL A 125 -14.60 7.09 -7.41
N LYS A 126 -15.45 6.50 -8.26
CA LYS A 126 -16.92 6.59 -8.11
C LYS A 126 -17.40 6.09 -6.75
N ALA A 127 -16.85 4.98 -6.26
CA ALA A 127 -17.20 4.43 -4.95
C ALA A 127 -16.76 5.36 -3.80
N ILE A 128 -15.58 5.99 -3.90
CA ILE A 128 -15.10 6.97 -2.92
C ILE A 128 -16.04 8.18 -2.87
N LEU A 129 -16.41 8.75 -4.03
CA LEU A 129 -17.34 9.88 -4.08
C LEU A 129 -18.70 9.53 -3.46
N LYS A 130 -19.24 8.34 -3.77
CA LYS A 130 -20.48 7.86 -3.17
C LYS A 130 -20.38 7.74 -1.64
N GLN A 131 -19.24 7.27 -1.13
CA GLN A 131 -19.00 7.18 0.32
C GLN A 131 -18.93 8.58 0.98
N LEU A 132 -18.34 9.56 0.31
CA LEU A 132 -18.20 10.94 0.81
C LEU A 132 -19.51 11.75 0.73
N ALA A 133 -20.46 11.32 -0.09
CA ALA A 133 -21.75 11.97 -0.25
C ALA A 133 -22.81 11.50 0.77
N ALA A 134 -22.55 10.39 1.46
CA ALA A 134 -23.41 9.84 2.52
C ALA A 134 -23.21 10.60 3.83
#